data_AF-A0A2N7YF54-F1
#
_entry.id   AF-A0A2N7YF54-F1
#
_cell.length_a   1.000
_cell.length_b   1.000
_cell.length_c   1.000
_cell.angle_alpha   90.00
_cell.angle_beta   90.00
_cell.angle_gamma   90.00
#
_symmetry.space_group_name_H-M   'P 1'
#
loop_
_entity.id
_entity.type
_entity.pdbx_description
1 polymer ?
#
loop_
_entity_poly.entity_id
_entity_poly.type
_entity_poly.pdbx_seq_one_letter_code
_entity_poly.pdbx_strand_id
1 'polypeptide(L)'
;MMNTLLQAVALLLPMKIERVFWDGDTLMLFSAGWSFRTESAWRVSKGGELLFACWDDDALDHVSELLGLSIVEVGWLIDAQPIDPFFKLSDDRVLNAFCSSSTEPWLMEFSDGVVYLGNT
;
A
#
# COMPACT_ATOMS: atom_id res chain seq x y z
N MET A 1 -5.45 21.63 10.89
CA MET A 1 -4.11 21.35 10.34
C MET A 1 -4.24 20.01 9.63
N MET A 2 -3.90 19.91 8.34
CA MET A 2 -4.00 18.65 7.61
C MET A 2 -2.83 17.76 8.04
N ASN A 3 -3.09 16.57 8.59
CA ASN A 3 -2.03 15.62 8.92
C ASN A 3 -1.40 15.11 7.61
N THR A 4 -0.09 14.84 7.59
CA THR A 4 0.54 14.11 6.48
C THR A 4 0.03 12.67 6.44
N LEU A 5 0.21 11.96 5.31
CA LEU A 5 -0.14 10.54 5.20
C LEU A 5 0.44 9.74 6.38
N LEU A 6 1.74 9.89 6.63
CA LEU A 6 2.43 9.14 7.69
C LEU A 6 1.83 9.43 9.07
N GLN A 7 1.47 10.68 9.35
CA GLN A 7 0.85 11.06 10.62
C GLN A 7 -0.56 10.47 10.75
N ALA A 8 -1.36 10.50 9.68
CA ALA A 8 -2.71 9.95 9.70
C ALA A 8 -2.70 8.43 9.88
N VAL A 9 -1.85 7.72 9.12
CA VAL A 9 -1.69 6.28 9.24
C VAL A 9 -1.14 5.89 10.61
N ALA A 10 -0.12 6.60 11.14
CA ALA A 10 0.48 6.29 12.44
C ALA A 10 -0.52 6.30 13.60
N LEU A 11 -1.59 7.12 13.52
CA LEU A 11 -2.65 7.16 14.53
C LEU A 11 -3.59 5.94 14.47
N LEU A 12 -3.55 5.17 13.38
CA LEU A 12 -4.44 4.04 13.11
C LEU A 12 -3.72 2.69 13.15
N LEU A 13 -2.39 2.68 13.23
CA LEU A 13 -1.62 1.44 13.33
C LEU A 13 -1.91 0.69 14.64
N PRO A 14 -1.95 -0.67 14.62
CA PRO A 14 -1.85 -1.52 13.44
C PRO A 14 -3.17 -1.57 12.66
N MET A 15 -3.09 -1.50 11.32
CA MET A 15 -4.25 -1.47 10.44
C MET A 15 -4.46 -2.82 9.76
N LYS A 16 -5.48 -3.58 10.18
CA LYS A 16 -5.78 -4.89 9.61
C LYS A 16 -6.29 -4.78 8.17
N ILE A 17 -5.78 -5.64 7.30
CA ILE A 17 -6.26 -5.86 5.94
C ILE A 17 -7.39 -6.89 6.00
N GLU A 18 -8.63 -6.45 5.81
CA GLU A 18 -9.81 -7.33 5.89
C GLU A 18 -10.28 -7.80 4.52
N ARG A 19 -9.89 -7.09 3.47
CA ARG A 19 -10.18 -7.42 2.09
C ARG A 19 -9.01 -7.00 1.21
N VAL A 20 -8.81 -7.81 0.18
CA VAL A 20 -7.77 -7.63 -0.82
C VAL A 20 -8.41 -7.88 -2.18
N PHE A 21 -8.03 -7.08 -3.17
CA PHE A 21 -8.46 -7.22 -4.55
C PHE A 21 -7.30 -6.92 -5.49
N TRP A 22 -7.16 -7.75 -6.53
CA TRP A 22 -6.23 -7.56 -7.63
C TRP A 22 -6.91 -8.08 -8.90
N ASP A 23 -6.95 -7.28 -9.95
CA ASP A 23 -7.56 -7.64 -11.25
C ASP A 23 -6.59 -7.69 -12.42
N GLY A 24 -5.29 -7.47 -12.15
CA GLY A 24 -4.26 -7.34 -13.17
C GLY A 24 -3.79 -5.91 -13.39
N ASP A 25 -4.62 -4.92 -13.03
CA ASP A 25 -4.31 -3.50 -13.21
C ASP A 25 -4.33 -2.73 -11.87
N THR A 26 -5.33 -2.97 -11.02
CA THR A 26 -5.55 -2.27 -9.77
C THR A 26 -5.37 -3.19 -8.57
N LEU A 27 -4.46 -2.82 -7.65
CA LEU A 27 -4.37 -3.41 -6.32
C LEU A 27 -5.20 -2.59 -5.33
N MET A 28 -6.05 -3.26 -4.55
CA MET A 28 -6.78 -2.66 -3.44
C MET A 28 -6.61 -3.46 -2.15
N LEU A 29 -6.30 -2.76 -1.06
CA LEU A 29 -6.30 -3.27 0.31
C LEU A 29 -7.29 -2.45 1.11
N PHE A 30 -8.21 -3.06 1.85
CA PHE A 30 -9.20 -2.28 2.59
C PHE A 30 -9.79 -2.99 3.79
N SER A 31 -10.35 -2.16 4.68
CA SER A 31 -11.19 -2.52 5.83
C SER A 31 -12.33 -1.50 5.93
N ALA A 32 -13.20 -1.61 6.94
CA ALA A 32 -14.29 -0.66 7.15
C ALA A 32 -13.83 0.79 7.37
N GLY A 33 -12.61 0.99 7.91
CA GLY A 33 -12.11 2.32 8.29
C GLY A 33 -11.17 2.98 7.29
N TRP A 34 -10.64 2.22 6.32
CA TRP A 34 -9.61 2.69 5.40
C TRP A 34 -9.54 1.85 4.12
N SER A 35 -9.03 2.45 3.05
CA SER A 35 -8.65 1.74 1.83
C SER A 35 -7.41 2.32 1.19
N PHE A 36 -6.53 1.44 0.71
CA PHE A 36 -5.44 1.75 -0.20
C PHE A 36 -5.78 1.21 -1.59
N ARG A 37 -5.54 2.01 -2.63
CA ARG A 37 -5.70 1.64 -4.03
C ARG A 37 -4.48 2.10 -4.81
N THR A 38 -3.98 1.29 -5.73
CA THR A 38 -2.92 1.72 -6.65
C THR A 38 -3.14 1.11 -8.03
N GLU A 39 -2.97 1.94 -9.06
CA GLU A 39 -2.78 1.51 -10.45
C GLU A 39 -1.29 1.53 -10.82
N SER A 40 -0.43 2.11 -9.95
CA SER A 40 1.01 2.09 -10.14
C SER A 40 1.60 0.71 -9.91
N ALA A 41 2.78 0.47 -10.48
CA ALA A 41 3.57 -0.72 -10.23
C ALA A 41 3.83 -0.92 -8.73
N TRP A 42 3.79 -2.16 -8.28
CA TRP A 42 4.00 -2.50 -6.88
C TRP A 42 4.75 -3.83 -6.73
N ARG A 43 5.38 -4.01 -5.58
CA ARG A 43 6.07 -5.27 -5.23
C ARG A 43 6.02 -5.55 -3.74
N VAL A 44 6.11 -6.83 -3.39
CA VAL A 44 6.22 -7.30 -2.01
C VAL A 44 7.58 -7.95 -1.80
N SER A 45 8.28 -7.53 -0.75
CA SER A 45 9.59 -8.07 -0.37
C SER A 45 9.64 -8.48 1.10
N LYS A 46 10.62 -9.29 1.49
CA LYS A 46 10.90 -9.63 2.89
C LYS A 46 12.39 -9.85 3.09
N GLY A 47 12.99 -9.22 4.10
CA GLY A 47 14.42 -9.38 4.38
C GLY A 47 15.35 -8.96 3.22
N GLY A 48 14.89 -8.10 2.32
CA GLY A 48 15.63 -7.70 1.11
C GLY A 48 15.39 -8.57 -0.13
N GLU A 49 14.68 -9.70 0.01
CA GLU A 49 14.32 -10.57 -1.11
C GLU A 49 12.97 -10.13 -1.71
N LEU A 50 12.90 -10.08 -3.04
CA LEU A 50 11.64 -9.90 -3.77
C LEU A 50 10.85 -11.20 -3.71
N LEU A 51 9.61 -11.14 -3.21
CA LEU A 51 8.73 -12.31 -3.16
C LEU A 51 7.84 -12.40 -4.39
N PHE A 52 7.13 -11.31 -4.70
CA PHE A 52 6.27 -11.20 -5.88
C PHE A 52 6.01 -9.73 -6.25
N ALA A 53 5.58 -9.48 -7.48
CA ALA A 53 5.29 -8.16 -8.02
C ALA A 53 4.04 -8.14 -8.93
N CYS A 54 3.61 -6.95 -9.30
CA CYS A 54 2.38 -6.71 -10.09
C CYS A 54 2.31 -7.41 -11.46
N TRP A 55 3.42 -7.85 -12.03
CA TRP A 55 3.47 -8.51 -13.34
C TRP A 55 3.84 -9.99 -13.29
N ASP A 56 3.92 -10.57 -12.08
CA ASP A 56 4.15 -12.00 -11.96
C ASP A 56 2.85 -12.76 -12.32
N ASP A 57 2.98 -13.88 -13.03
CA ASP A 57 1.83 -14.66 -13.51
C ASP A 57 0.92 -15.16 -12.37
N ASP A 58 1.49 -15.33 -11.18
CA ASP A 58 0.84 -15.80 -9.95
C ASP A 58 0.54 -14.67 -8.94
N ALA A 59 0.64 -13.40 -9.36
CA ALA A 59 0.43 -12.24 -8.48
C ALA A 59 -0.92 -12.28 -7.74
N LEU A 60 -1.99 -12.76 -8.38
CA LEU A 60 -3.31 -12.87 -7.76
C LEU A 60 -3.31 -13.82 -6.56
N ASP A 61 -2.66 -14.97 -6.68
CA ASP A 61 -2.60 -15.96 -5.61
C ASP A 61 -1.80 -15.41 -4.42
N HIS A 62 -0.66 -14.78 -4.69
CA HIS A 62 0.18 -14.17 -3.65
C HIS A 62 -0.47 -12.98 -2.95
N VAL A 63 -1.20 -12.15 -3.69
CA VAL A 63 -1.92 -11.01 -3.13
C VAL A 63 -2.97 -11.46 -2.12
N SER A 64 -3.61 -12.61 -2.33
CA SER A 64 -4.57 -13.18 -1.37
C SER A 64 -3.93 -13.51 0.00
N GLU A 65 -2.62 -13.78 0.04
CA GLU A 65 -1.87 -14.04 1.27
C GLU A 65 -1.67 -12.79 2.15
N LEU A 66 -1.96 -11.60 1.63
CA LEU A 66 -1.94 -10.36 2.40
C LEU A 66 -3.17 -10.25 3.32
N LEU A 67 -4.22 -11.03 3.04
CA LEU A 67 -5.47 -11.02 3.80
C LEU A 67 -5.22 -11.41 5.26
N GLY A 68 -5.76 -10.61 6.18
CA GLY A 68 -5.68 -10.87 7.61
C GLY A 68 -4.39 -10.36 8.27
N LEU A 69 -3.38 -9.99 7.49
CA LEU A 69 -2.22 -9.25 8.01
C LEU A 69 -2.59 -7.84 8.42
N SER A 70 -1.72 -7.20 9.21
CA SER A 70 -1.85 -5.79 9.54
C SER A 70 -0.68 -5.00 8.97
N ILE A 71 -0.96 -3.80 8.47
CA ILE A 71 0.05 -2.77 8.29
C ILE A 71 0.49 -2.31 9.67
N VAL A 72 1.78 -2.38 9.95
CA VAL A 72 2.40 -2.04 11.25
C VAL A 72 3.35 -0.85 11.15
N GLU A 73 3.71 -0.45 9.92
CA GLU A 73 4.57 0.70 9.64
C GLU A 73 4.25 1.24 8.25
N VAL A 74 4.40 2.54 8.08
CA VAL A 74 4.34 3.21 6.77
C VAL A 74 5.50 4.19 6.66
N GLY A 75 6.02 4.37 5.46
CA GLY A 75 7.05 5.36 5.19
C GLY A 75 7.16 5.64 3.70
N TRP A 76 8.19 6.39 3.33
CA TRP A 76 8.53 6.67 1.93
C TRP A 76 9.74 5.84 1.51
N LEU A 77 9.78 5.38 0.26
CA LEU A 77 10.96 4.70 -0.27
C LEU A 77 12.18 5.63 -0.34
N ILE A 78 11.93 6.92 -0.59
CA ILE A 78 12.93 7.97 -0.66
C ILE A 78 12.42 9.16 0.17
N ASP A 79 13.02 9.41 1.33
CA ASP A 79 12.59 10.49 2.24
C ASP A 79 12.62 11.88 1.58
N ALA A 80 13.59 12.11 0.69
CA ALA A 80 13.74 13.37 -0.04
C ALA A 80 12.68 13.58 -1.14
N GLN A 81 11.94 12.52 -1.50
CA GLN A 81 10.91 12.51 -2.53
C GLN A 81 9.72 11.65 -2.04
N PRO A 82 8.86 12.21 -1.16
CA PRO A 82 7.80 11.47 -0.48
C PRO A 82 6.60 11.20 -1.41
N ILE A 83 6.84 10.39 -2.43
CA ILE A 83 5.86 10.01 -3.45
C ILE A 83 5.56 8.52 -3.37
N ASP A 84 6.58 7.68 -3.25
CA ASP A 84 6.46 6.23 -3.26
C ASP A 84 6.35 5.69 -1.84
N PRO A 85 5.18 5.21 -1.39
CA PRO A 85 5.02 4.70 -0.05
C PRO A 85 5.50 3.25 0.05
N PHE A 86 5.92 2.87 1.26
CA PHE A 86 5.97 1.48 1.67
C PHE A 86 5.05 1.22 2.86
N PHE A 87 4.56 -0.02 2.95
CA PHE A 87 3.77 -0.53 4.05
C PHE A 87 4.43 -1.79 4.59
N LYS A 88 4.93 -1.75 5.82
CA LYS A 88 5.43 -2.94 6.50
C LYS A 88 4.25 -3.70 7.10
N LEU A 89 4.23 -5.01 6.87
CA LEU A 89 3.19 -5.90 7.35
C LEU A 89 3.63 -6.64 8.61
N SER A 90 2.66 -7.17 9.34
CA SER A 90 2.86 -7.86 10.63
C SER A 90 3.71 -9.13 10.56
N ASP A 91 3.99 -9.64 9.35
CA ASP A 91 4.86 -10.80 9.10
C ASP A 91 6.21 -10.41 8.46
N ASP A 92 6.60 -9.14 8.59
CA ASP A 92 7.81 -8.52 8.05
C ASP A 92 7.89 -8.40 6.53
N ARG A 93 6.83 -8.77 5.79
CA ARG A 93 6.71 -8.38 4.39
C ARG A 93 6.57 -6.87 4.25
N VAL A 94 7.05 -6.32 3.15
CA VAL A 94 6.95 -4.89 2.82
C VAL A 94 6.33 -4.76 1.44
N LEU A 95 5.16 -4.14 1.37
CA LEU A 95 4.54 -3.72 0.12
C LEU A 95 5.07 -2.34 -0.25
N ASN A 96 5.59 -2.20 -1.47
CA ASN A 96 6.04 -0.93 -2.02
C ASN A 96 5.17 -0.59 -3.24
N ALA A 97 4.74 0.67 -3.34
CA ALA A 97 4.08 1.19 -4.54
C ALA A 97 4.98 2.25 -5.19
N PHE A 98 5.15 2.17 -6.50
CA PHE A 98 6.05 3.01 -7.29
C PHE A 98 5.22 3.85 -8.25
N CYS A 99 5.08 5.13 -7.95
CA CYS A 99 4.37 6.05 -8.83
C CYS A 99 5.26 6.46 -9.99
N SER A 100 5.26 5.66 -11.06
CA SER A 100 6.07 5.91 -12.27
C SER A 100 5.46 6.94 -13.23
N SER A 101 4.17 7.25 -13.09
CA SER A 101 3.44 8.15 -13.98
C SER A 101 2.33 8.90 -13.23
N SER A 102 2.03 10.12 -13.69
CA SER A 102 0.89 10.89 -13.19
C SER A 102 -0.48 10.32 -13.53
N THR A 103 -0.53 9.37 -14.45
CA THR A 103 -1.76 8.68 -14.85
C THR A 103 -2.04 7.43 -14.02
N GLU A 104 -1.10 6.99 -13.19
CA GLU A 104 -1.20 5.76 -12.40
C GLU A 104 -0.92 6.09 -10.94
N PRO A 105 -1.82 6.81 -10.24
CA PRO A 105 -1.58 7.22 -8.86
C PRO A 105 -1.85 6.07 -7.89
N TRP A 106 -1.44 6.28 -6.63
CA TRP A 106 -2.01 5.58 -5.49
C TRP A 106 -2.90 6.52 -4.68
N LEU A 107 -3.91 5.94 -4.03
CA LEU A 107 -4.86 6.61 -3.17
C LEU A 107 -4.93 5.90 -1.82
N MET A 108 -4.99 6.70 -0.75
CA MET A 108 -5.33 6.24 0.58
C MET A 108 -6.54 7.04 1.08
N GLU A 109 -7.64 6.36 1.34
CA GLU A 109 -8.88 6.96 1.83
C GLU A 109 -9.20 6.47 3.23
N PHE A 110 -9.69 7.37 4.09
CA PHE A 110 -10.14 7.06 5.44
C PHE A 110 -11.65 7.31 5.56
N SER A 111 -12.30 6.59 6.48
CA SER A 111 -13.76 6.64 6.69
C SER A 111 -14.30 8.02 7.11
N ASP A 112 -13.44 8.94 7.56
CA ASP A 112 -13.78 10.33 7.85
C ASP A 112 -13.78 11.22 6.58
N GLY A 113 -13.52 10.64 5.41
CA GLY A 113 -13.49 11.31 4.11
C GLY A 113 -12.14 11.94 3.76
N VAL A 114 -11.10 11.77 4.59
CA VAL A 114 -9.76 12.25 4.26
C VAL A 114 -9.15 11.34 3.19
N VAL A 115 -8.61 11.97 2.13
CA VAL A 115 -7.96 11.29 1.00
C VAL A 115 -6.55 11.80 0.82
N TYR A 116 -5.61 10.88 0.66
CA TYR A 116 -4.23 11.14 0.25
C TYR A 116 -3.99 10.53 -1.12
N LEU A 117 -3.28 11.28 -1.96
CA LEU A 117 -2.93 10.90 -3.32
C LEU A 117 -1.42 11.06 -3.50
N GLY A 118 -0.77 10.07 -4.10
CA GLY A 118 0.58 10.20 -4.63
C GLY A 118 0.58 10.11 -6.14
N ASN A 119 1.34 11.01 -6.76
CA ASN A 119 1.43 11.25 -8.19
C ASN A 119 2.80 11.92 -8.47
N THR A 120 3.38 11.68 -9.65
CA THR A 120 4.64 12.32 -10.12
C THR A 120 4.45 13.53 -11.01
#